data_AF-A0A3M6QDA4-F1
#
_entry.id   AF-A0A3M6QDA4-F1
#
_cell.length_a   1.000
_cell.length_b   1.000
_cell.length_c   1.000
_cell.angle_alpha   90.00
_cell.angle_beta   90.00
_cell.angle_gamma   90.00
#
_symmetry.space_group_name_H-M   'P 1'
#
loop_
_entity.id
_entity.type
_entity.pdbx_description
1 polymer ?
#
loop_
_entity_poly.entity_id
_entity_poly.type
_entity_poly.pdbx_seq_one_letter_code
_entity_poly.pdbx_strand_id
1 'polypeptide(L)'
;MANSVLISVRIDPAIKQQASEVLAGAGLSISDVMRMTLTKIASERRFSFEYQPNAQTAAVMQAVHDGQAPMQRAADIDALLEQLNAAD
;
A
#
# COMPACT_ATOMS: atom_id res chain seq x y z
N MET A 1 4.81 20.59 -29.84
CA MET A 1 3.94 19.40 -30.04
C MET A 1 3.42 18.98 -28.68
N ALA A 2 2.13 18.67 -28.54
CA ALA A 2 1.60 18.21 -27.26
C ALA A 2 2.15 16.80 -26.96
N ASN A 3 3.05 16.70 -25.99
CA ASN A 3 3.67 15.43 -25.58
C ASN A 3 2.77 14.70 -24.57
N SER A 4 1.58 14.29 -25.01
CA SER A 4 0.59 13.62 -24.17
C SER A 4 0.14 12.31 -24.80
N VAL A 5 0.10 11.24 -24.00
CA VAL A 5 -0.40 9.91 -24.40
C VAL A 5 -1.69 9.62 -23.64
N LEU A 6 -2.65 8.95 -24.30
CA LEU A 6 -3.93 8.57 -23.70
C LEU A 6 -3.81 7.25 -22.95
N ILE A 7 -4.46 7.19 -21.78
CA ILE A 7 -4.58 5.98 -20.96
C ILE A 7 -6.03 5.51 -21.03
N SER A 8 -6.23 4.25 -21.44
CA SER A 8 -7.54 3.60 -21.49
C SER A 8 -7.53 2.36 -20.61
N VAL A 9 -8.45 2.30 -19.64
CA VAL A 9 -8.57 1.20 -18.67
C VAL A 9 -10.03 0.81 -18.57
N ARG A 10 -10.30 -0.51 -18.55
CA ARG A 10 -11.63 -1.03 -18.27
C ARG A 10 -11.87 -1.01 -16.76
N ILE A 11 -13.01 -0.50 -16.35
CA ILE A 11 -13.44 -0.42 -14.96
C ILE A 11 -14.95 -0.68 -14.90
N ASP A 12 -15.42 -1.20 -13.77
CA ASP A 12 -16.84 -1.29 -13.49
C ASP A 12 -17.49 0.11 -13.58
N PRO A 13 -18.59 0.28 -14.35
CA PRO A 13 -19.27 1.57 -14.49
C PRO A 13 -19.77 2.15 -13.16
N ALA A 14 -20.23 1.31 -12.23
CA ALA A 14 -20.69 1.77 -10.92
C ALA A 14 -19.53 2.32 -10.09
N ILE A 15 -18.37 1.66 -10.12
CA ILE A 15 -17.15 2.14 -9.44
C ILE A 15 -16.69 3.47 -10.04
N LYS A 16 -16.70 3.61 -11.37
CA LYS A 16 -16.35 4.87 -12.04
C LYS A 16 -17.26 6.02 -11.57
N GLN A 17 -18.57 5.76 -11.48
CA GLN A 17 -19.54 6.76 -11.05
C GLN A 17 -19.31 7.18 -9.60
N GLN A 18 -19.23 6.21 -8.68
CA GLN A 18 -18.97 6.46 -7.26
C GLN A 18 -17.67 7.23 -7.03
N ALA A 19 -16.58 6.83 -7.70
CA ALA A 19 -15.32 7.53 -7.60
C ALA A 19 -15.41 8.97 -8.14
N SER A 20 -16.15 9.19 -9.23
CA SER A 20 -16.33 10.53 -9.80
C SER A 20 -17.07 11.47 -8.85
N GLU A 21 -18.10 10.97 -8.16
CA GLU A 21 -18.87 11.74 -7.17
C GLU A 21 -18.01 12.15 -5.96
N VAL A 22 -17.24 11.20 -5.41
CA VAL A 22 -16.33 11.48 -4.28
C VAL A 22 -15.28 12.52 -4.68
N LEU A 23 -14.64 12.35 -5.83
CA LEU A 23 -13.58 13.24 -6.30
C LEU A 23 -14.12 14.63 -6.65
N ALA A 24 -15.33 14.73 -7.18
CA ALA A 24 -15.98 16.01 -7.45
C ALA A 24 -16.18 16.83 -6.16
N GLY A 25 -16.45 16.18 -5.02
CA GLY A 25 -16.51 16.84 -3.72
C GLY A 25 -15.18 17.49 -3.30
N ALA A 26 -14.05 17.00 -3.82
CA ALA A 26 -12.72 17.58 -3.63
C ALA A 26 -12.27 18.48 -4.80
N GLY A 27 -13.13 18.72 -5.81
CA GLY A 27 -12.79 19.49 -7.00
C GLY A 27 -11.82 18.78 -7.96
N LEU A 28 -11.72 17.45 -7.89
CA LEU A 28 -10.83 16.64 -8.71
C LEU A 28 -11.61 15.79 -9.70
N SER A 29 -11.04 15.57 -10.89
CA SER A 29 -11.52 14.54 -11.82
C SER A 29 -10.73 13.24 -11.65
N ILE A 30 -11.27 12.13 -12.16
CA ILE A 30 -10.53 10.86 -12.27
C ILE A 30 -9.21 11.08 -13.04
N SER A 31 -9.22 11.93 -14.06
CA SER A 31 -8.02 12.20 -14.85
C SER A 31 -6.94 12.94 -14.05
N ASP A 32 -7.33 13.82 -13.12
CA ASP A 32 -6.38 14.50 -12.22
C ASP A 32 -5.72 13.49 -11.29
N VAL A 33 -6.52 12.66 -10.65
CA VAL A 33 -6.03 11.62 -9.73
C VAL A 33 -5.14 10.63 -10.47
N MET A 34 -5.52 10.17 -11.66
CA MET A 34 -4.69 9.24 -12.44
C MET A 34 -3.34 9.87 -12.84
N ARG A 35 -3.31 11.15 -13.22
CA ARG A 35 -2.04 11.87 -13.49
C ARG A 35 -1.18 11.96 -12.24
N MET A 36 -1.76 12.36 -11.10
CA MET A 36 -1.05 12.48 -9.83
C MET A 36 -0.46 11.13 -9.38
N THR A 37 -1.28 10.07 -9.43
CA THR A 37 -0.90 8.71 -9.04
C THR A 37 0.24 8.18 -9.92
N LEU A 38 0.12 8.26 -11.24
CA LEU A 38 1.17 7.78 -12.15
C LEU A 38 2.46 8.60 -12.03
N THR A 39 2.35 9.92 -11.80
CA THR A 39 3.51 10.77 -11.53
C THR A 39 4.22 10.36 -10.24
N LYS A 40 3.46 10.09 -9.17
CA LYS A 40 3.99 9.64 -7.87
C LYS A 40 4.68 8.27 -7.99
N ILE A 41 4.11 7.34 -8.74
CA ILE A 41 4.73 6.03 -8.98
C ILE A 41 6.06 6.19 -9.71
N ALA A 42 6.09 7.01 -10.76
CA ALA A 42 7.30 7.25 -11.54
C ALA A 42 8.40 7.94 -10.71
N SER A 43 8.02 8.89 -9.84
CA SER A 43 8.99 9.61 -9.00
C SER A 43 9.49 8.77 -7.82
N GLU A 44 8.59 8.09 -7.11
CA GLU A 44 8.93 7.33 -5.89
C GLU A 44 9.38 5.89 -6.17
N ARG A 45 9.24 5.42 -7.41
CA ARG A 45 9.56 4.04 -7.84
C ARG A 45 8.89 2.96 -6.98
N ARG A 46 7.71 3.28 -6.43
CA ARG A 46 6.88 2.37 -5.64
C ARG A 46 5.41 2.61 -5.95
N PHE A 47 4.61 1.57 -5.85
CA PHE A 47 3.16 1.65 -5.94
C PHE A 47 2.58 1.42 -4.54
N SER A 48 1.94 2.44 -3.97
CA SER A 48 1.28 2.32 -2.67
C SER A 48 -0.09 2.98 -2.74
N PHE A 49 -1.14 2.17 -2.84
CA PHE A 49 -2.31 2.42 -2.01
C PHE A 49 -1.90 2.07 -0.57
N GLU A 50 -2.51 2.67 0.45
CA GLU A 50 -2.12 2.44 1.86
C GLU A 50 -1.76 0.97 2.11
N TYR A 51 -0.54 0.71 2.60
CA TYR A 51 -0.12 -0.64 2.93
C TYR A 51 -1.04 -1.18 4.02
N GLN A 52 -2.02 -1.99 3.64
CA GLN A 52 -2.78 -2.81 4.56
C GLN A 52 -2.07 -4.15 4.65
N PRO A 53 -1.56 -4.54 5.84
CA PRO A 53 -1.05 -5.88 6.05
C PRO A 53 -2.10 -6.90 5.59
N ASN A 54 -1.66 -7.99 4.97
CA ASN A 54 -2.59 -9.07 4.65
C ASN A 54 -3.19 -9.65 5.95
N ALA A 55 -4.28 -10.41 5.85
CA ALA A 55 -5.00 -10.91 7.03
C ALA A 55 -4.11 -11.69 8.01
N GLN A 56 -3.13 -12.44 7.50
CA GLN A 56 -2.17 -13.18 8.32
C GLN A 56 -1.24 -12.23 9.08
N THR A 57 -0.61 -11.28 8.39
CA THR A 57 0.28 -10.30 9.01
C THR A 57 -0.46 -9.44 10.03
N ALA A 58 -1.69 -9.01 9.72
CA ALA A 58 -2.52 -8.23 10.63
C ALA A 58 -2.85 -9.02 11.91
N ALA A 59 -3.20 -10.31 11.79
CA ALA A 59 -3.52 -11.16 12.94
C ALA A 59 -2.30 -11.36 13.86
N VAL A 60 -1.11 -11.60 13.30
CA VAL A 60 0.12 -11.73 14.09
C VAL A 60 0.47 -10.41 14.78
N MET A 61 0.40 -9.28 14.06
CA MET A 61 0.66 -7.96 14.64
C MET A 61 -0.30 -7.66 15.81
N GLN A 62 -1.59 -7.98 15.67
CA GLN A 62 -2.58 -7.80 16.72
C GLN A 62 -2.32 -8.72 17.92
N ALA A 63 -2.05 -10.01 17.67
CA ALA A 63 -1.73 -10.96 18.74
C ALA A 63 -0.49 -10.56 19.53
N VAL A 64 0.55 -10.03 18.86
CA VAL A 64 1.74 -9.49 19.55
C VAL A 64 1.39 -8.25 20.39
N HIS A 65 0.60 -7.32 19.84
CA HIS A 65 0.16 -6.12 20.55
C HIS A 65 -0.66 -6.45 21.81
N ASP A 66 -1.55 -7.43 21.70
CA ASP A 66 -2.43 -7.88 22.78
C ASP A 66 -1.73 -8.83 23.77
N GLY A 67 -0.45 -9.12 23.57
CA GLY A 67 0.35 -10.03 24.42
C GLY A 67 -0.01 -11.51 24.27
N GLN A 68 -0.76 -11.87 23.23
CA GLN A 68 -1.16 -13.24 22.90
C GLN A 68 -0.10 -13.99 22.08
N ALA A 69 0.84 -13.27 21.45
CA ALA A 69 2.00 -13.84 20.77
C ALA A 69 3.29 -13.21 21.32
N PRO A 70 4.36 -14.00 21.53
CA PRO A 70 5.60 -13.50 22.12
C PRO A 70 6.41 -12.68 21.11
N MET A 71 6.99 -11.55 21.57
CA MET A 71 8.15 -10.96 20.90
C MET A 71 9.43 -11.52 21.52
N GLN A 72 10.31 -12.03 20.67
CA GLN A 72 11.64 -12.47 21.10
C GLN A 72 12.57 -11.25 21.17
N ARG A 73 13.36 -11.17 22.24
CA ARG A 73 14.38 -10.13 22.40
C ARG A 73 15.75 -10.75 22.19
N ALA A 74 16.60 -10.05 21.44
CA ALA A 74 18.01 -10.34 21.33
C ALA A 74 18.83 -9.32 22.13
N ALA A 75 19.95 -9.75 22.70
CA ALA A 75 20.84 -8.88 23.47
C ALA A 75 21.66 -7.95 22.56
N ASP A 76 22.05 -8.45 21.39
CA ASP A 76 22.82 -7.76 20.36
C ASP A 76 22.50 -8.33 18.96
N ILE A 77 23.19 -7.80 17.94
CA ILE A 77 22.98 -8.19 16.54
C ILE A 77 23.39 -9.65 16.30
N ASP A 78 24.48 -10.11 16.93
CA ASP A 78 24.99 -11.48 16.73
C ASP A 78 23.99 -12.51 17.29
N ALA A 79 23.47 -12.27 18.50
CA ALA A 79 22.43 -13.07 19.11
C ALA A 79 21.11 -13.05 18.31
N LEU A 80 20.77 -11.91 17.67
CA LEU A 80 19.59 -11.82 16.81
C LEU A 80 19.74 -12.73 15.57
N LEU A 81 20.90 -12.65 14.90
CA LEU A 81 21.15 -13.44 13.71
C LEU A 81 21.20 -14.95 14.02
N GLU A 82 21.77 -15.34 15.16
CA GLU A 82 21.74 -16.73 15.62
C GLU A 82 20.30 -17.21 15.84
N GLN A 83 19.45 -16.42 16.51
CA GLN A 83 18.04 -16.75 16.74
C GLN A 83 17.23 -16.89 15.45
N LEU A 84 17.43 -15.99 14.48
CA LEU A 84 16.71 -16.02 13.20
C LEU A 84 17.12 -17.22 12.34
N ASN A 85 18.40 -17.56 12.33
CA ASN A 85 18.94 -18.66 11.54
C ASN A 85 18.74 -20.04 12.19
N ALA A 86 18.40 -20.10 13.49
CA ALA A 86 18.12 -21.36 14.19
C ALA A 86 16.79 -22.02 13.79
N ALA A 87 15.96 -21.33 13.00
CA ALA A 87 14.66 -21.79 12.53
C ALA A 87 14.65 -22.28 11.06
N ASP A 88 15.80 -22.25 10.38
CA ASP A 88 16.05 -22.91 9.08
C ASP A 88 16.53 -24.37 9.29
#